data_AF-A0A2G5NL34-F1
#
_entry.id   AF-A0A2G5NL34-F1
#
_cell.length_a   1.000
_cell.length_b   1.000
_cell.length_c   1.000
_cell.angle_alpha   90.00
_cell.angle_beta   90.00
_cell.angle_gamma   90.00
#
_symmetry.space_group_name_H-M   'P 1'
#
loop_
_entity.id
_entity.type
_entity.pdbx_description
1 polymer ?
#
loop_
_entity_poly.entity_id
_entity_poly.type
_entity_poly.pdbx_seq_one_letter_code
_entity_poly.pdbx_strand_id
1 'polypeptide(L)'
;MNLTSASNDQILEVQQSFPDFSFNFFTAGNSGFVSCIACWAETSESLEVKWNAIQNVLALRYKAEKKVARWNVYIAFFCRESVSRPLRLLIENNKFTARKLIFDSCTDDQLWLKEEFALQRLNHEIFEVDLSAGKNFGVKFVYKPSSLVSSLTGYLEATSIERLEMIEKLIAERDTHENKES
;
A
#
# COMPACT_ATOMS: atom_id res chain seq x y z
N MET A 1 11.49 -10.73 12.22
CA MET A 1 10.12 -11.14 12.61
C MET A 1 9.52 -11.74 11.36
N ASN A 2 9.08 -13.00 11.39
CA ASN A 2 8.64 -13.70 10.19
C ASN A 2 7.22 -14.25 10.41
N LEU A 3 6.45 -14.34 9.33
CA LEU A 3 5.18 -15.03 9.24
C LEU A 3 5.39 -16.53 9.43
N THR A 4 4.49 -17.14 10.19
CA THR A 4 4.32 -18.57 10.35
C THR A 4 2.89 -18.94 10.01
N SER A 5 2.68 -20.09 9.40
CA SER A 5 1.35 -20.65 9.16
C SER A 5 0.57 -20.79 10.46
N ALA A 6 -0.71 -20.44 10.41
CA ALA A 6 -1.63 -20.54 11.52
C ALA A 6 -2.98 -21.05 11.03
N SER A 7 -3.69 -21.78 11.88
CA SER A 7 -5.10 -22.13 11.64
C SER A 7 -6.00 -21.07 12.30
N ASN A 8 -7.10 -20.74 11.63
CA ASN A 8 -8.12 -19.86 12.20
C ASN A 8 -9.50 -20.27 11.68
N ASP A 9 -10.40 -20.61 12.60
CA ASP A 9 -11.76 -21.09 12.28
C ASP A 9 -12.57 -20.06 11.46
N GLN A 10 -12.35 -18.77 11.69
CA GLN A 10 -13.01 -17.70 10.94
C GLN A 10 -12.60 -17.70 9.46
N ILE A 11 -11.35 -18.07 9.17
CA ILE A 11 -10.85 -18.15 7.79
C ILE A 11 -11.38 -19.41 7.09
N LEU A 12 -11.54 -20.52 7.83
CA LEU A 12 -12.19 -21.72 7.31
C LEU A 12 -13.63 -21.44 6.87
N GLU A 13 -14.39 -20.64 7.63
CA GLU A 13 -15.74 -20.22 7.23
C GLU A 13 -15.74 -19.31 5.99
N VAL A 14 -14.75 -18.42 5.85
CA VAL A 14 -14.62 -17.57 4.66
C VAL A 14 -14.35 -18.45 3.43
N GLN A 15 -13.47 -19.45 3.54
CA GLN A 15 -13.18 -20.38 2.46
C GLN A 15 -14.43 -21.12 1.96
N GLN A 16 -15.35 -21.48 2.86
CA GLN A 16 -16.64 -22.09 2.47
C GLN A 16 -17.51 -21.17 1.60
N SER A 17 -17.37 -19.85 1.76
CA SER A 17 -18.13 -18.86 0.97
C SER A 17 -17.53 -18.61 -0.42
N PHE A 18 -16.29 -19.02 -0.65
CA PHE A 18 -15.55 -18.79 -1.89
C PHE A 18 -14.82 -20.07 -2.33
N PRO A 19 -15.53 -21.11 -2.80
CA PRO A 19 -14.95 -22.41 -3.13
C PRO A 19 -13.94 -22.35 -4.29
N ASP A 20 -14.05 -21.34 -5.15
CA ASP A 20 -13.12 -21.13 -6.27
C ASP A 20 -11.78 -20.50 -5.83
N PHE A 21 -11.63 -20.21 -4.53
CA PHE A 21 -10.43 -19.62 -3.96
C PHE A 21 -9.83 -20.55 -2.91
N SER A 22 -8.49 -20.65 -2.93
CA SER A 22 -7.76 -21.27 -1.81
C SER A 22 -7.32 -20.19 -0.83
N PHE A 23 -7.33 -20.49 0.47
CA PHE A 23 -6.94 -19.55 1.51
C PHE A 23 -5.82 -20.13 2.36
N ASN A 24 -4.84 -19.30 2.70
CA ASN A 24 -3.85 -19.59 3.73
C ASN A 24 -3.85 -18.45 4.75
N PHE A 25 -3.65 -18.78 6.02
CA PHE A 25 -3.59 -17.81 7.10
C PHE A 25 -2.22 -17.84 7.75
N PHE A 26 -1.62 -16.66 7.90
CA PHE A 26 -0.29 -16.48 8.44
C PHE A 26 -0.30 -15.41 9.53
N THR A 27 0.53 -15.60 10.56
CA THR A 27 0.69 -14.63 11.64
C THR A 27 2.15 -14.42 11.98
N ALA A 28 2.49 -13.24 12.49
CA ALA A 28 3.84 -12.95 13.00
C ALA A 28 3.81 -12.14 14.29
N GLY A 29 4.86 -12.34 15.09
CA GLY A 29 5.05 -11.70 16.39
C GLY A 29 4.23 -12.34 17.51
N ASN A 30 4.60 -12.03 18.75
CA ASN A 30 3.90 -12.54 19.93
C ASN A 30 2.41 -12.19 19.81
N SER A 31 1.54 -13.21 19.94
CA SER A 31 0.07 -13.07 19.83
C SER A 31 -0.45 -12.48 18.50
N GLY A 32 0.19 -12.81 17.37
CA GLY A 32 -0.34 -12.47 16.04
C GLY A 32 -0.41 -10.97 15.77
N PHE A 33 0.65 -10.24 16.13
CA PHE A 33 0.73 -8.79 15.92
C PHE A 33 0.53 -8.37 14.46
N VAL A 34 1.01 -9.19 13.53
CA VAL A 34 0.71 -9.11 12.10
C VAL A 34 -0.12 -10.32 11.71
N SER A 35 -1.14 -10.10 10.90
CA SER A 35 -1.98 -11.16 10.34
C SER A 35 -2.04 -11.00 8.83
N CYS A 36 -1.82 -12.08 8.10
CA CYS A 36 -1.90 -12.08 6.65
C CYS A 36 -2.78 -13.21 6.16
N ILE A 37 -3.72 -12.88 5.27
CA ILE A 37 -4.64 -13.82 4.65
C ILE A 37 -4.27 -13.87 3.17
N ALA A 38 -3.72 -14.99 2.72
CA ALA A 38 -3.44 -15.22 1.30
C ALA A 38 -4.66 -15.85 0.64
N CYS A 39 -5.11 -15.25 -0.46
CA CYS A 39 -6.25 -15.67 -1.27
C CYS A 39 -5.73 -16.01 -2.67
N TRP A 40 -6.00 -17.22 -3.15
CA TRP A 40 -5.52 -17.72 -4.43
C TRP A 40 -6.63 -17.74 -5.47
N ALA A 41 -6.42 -17.06 -6.59
CA ALA A 41 -7.29 -17.02 -7.75
C ALA A 41 -6.65 -17.73 -8.95
N GLU A 42 -7.43 -18.54 -9.66
CA GLU A 42 -6.98 -19.17 -10.91
C GLU A 42 -7.01 -18.21 -12.11
N THR A 43 -7.89 -17.21 -12.11
CA THR A 43 -8.02 -16.25 -13.22
C THR A 43 -8.12 -14.81 -12.73
N SER A 44 -7.65 -13.87 -13.55
CA SER A 44 -7.75 -12.43 -13.25
C SER A 44 -9.21 -11.97 -13.22
N GLU A 45 -10.07 -12.55 -14.05
CA GLU A 45 -11.50 -12.23 -14.07
C GLU A 45 -12.19 -12.65 -12.76
N SER A 46 -11.90 -13.85 -12.25
CA SER A 46 -12.43 -14.32 -10.97
C SER A 46 -12.01 -13.39 -9.83
N LEU A 47 -10.74 -12.93 -9.86
CA LEU A 47 -10.25 -11.95 -8.89
C LEU A 47 -11.00 -10.63 -9.00
N GLU A 48 -11.17 -10.09 -10.20
CA GLU A 48 -11.87 -8.82 -10.46
C GLU A 48 -13.30 -8.81 -9.89
N VAL A 49 -14.03 -9.89 -10.08
CA VAL A 49 -15.43 -10.02 -9.64
C VAL A 49 -15.52 -10.20 -8.12
N LYS A 50 -14.59 -10.96 -7.50
CA LYS A 50 -14.77 -11.47 -6.13
C LYS A 50 -13.92 -10.79 -5.06
N TRP A 51 -12.84 -10.07 -5.39
CA TRP A 51 -11.94 -9.49 -4.38
C TRP A 51 -12.67 -8.61 -3.35
N ASN A 52 -13.65 -7.82 -3.81
CA ASN A 52 -14.43 -6.92 -2.95
C ASN A 52 -15.41 -7.70 -2.06
N ALA A 53 -16.03 -8.77 -2.57
CA ALA A 53 -16.86 -9.64 -1.74
C ALA A 53 -16.01 -10.33 -0.66
N ILE A 54 -14.84 -10.84 -1.02
CA ILE A 54 -13.87 -11.47 -0.10
C ILE A 54 -13.48 -10.48 1.00
N GLN A 55 -13.11 -9.24 0.65
CA GLN A 55 -12.73 -8.23 1.65
C GLN A 55 -13.88 -7.95 2.64
N ASN A 56 -15.12 -7.89 2.16
CA ASN A 56 -16.27 -7.54 2.98
C ASN A 56 -16.60 -8.67 3.97
N VAL A 57 -16.53 -9.92 3.51
CA VAL A 57 -16.71 -11.08 4.39
C VAL A 57 -15.59 -11.13 5.42
N LEU A 58 -14.33 -10.91 5.02
CA LEU A 58 -13.19 -10.83 5.94
C LEU A 58 -13.36 -9.69 6.96
N ALA A 59 -13.85 -8.53 6.56
CA ALA A 59 -14.10 -7.41 7.47
C ALA A 59 -15.12 -7.74 8.57
N LEU A 60 -16.10 -8.59 8.26
CA LEU A 60 -17.14 -9.00 9.20
C LEU A 60 -16.68 -10.15 10.11
N ARG A 61 -15.99 -11.13 9.53
CA ARG A 61 -15.64 -12.39 10.20
C ARG A 61 -14.31 -12.31 10.94
N TYR A 62 -13.31 -11.68 10.35
CA TYR A 62 -11.97 -11.61 10.92
C TYR A 62 -11.84 -10.44 11.89
N LYS A 63 -11.61 -10.74 13.16
CA LYS A 63 -11.33 -9.73 14.19
C LYS A 63 -10.00 -10.01 14.86
N ALA A 64 -9.01 -9.17 14.57
CA ALA A 64 -7.72 -9.23 15.26
C ALA A 64 -7.94 -9.06 16.77
N GLU A 65 -7.35 -9.96 17.57
CA GLU A 65 -7.56 -10.02 19.02
C GLU A 65 -7.14 -8.73 19.73
N LYS A 66 -6.04 -8.12 19.29
CA LYS A 66 -5.50 -6.89 19.87
C LYS A 66 -5.91 -5.66 19.07
N LYS A 67 -6.29 -4.59 19.76
CA LYS A 67 -6.65 -3.29 19.14
C LYS A 67 -5.57 -2.77 18.19
N VAL A 68 -4.30 -2.98 18.52
CA VAL A 68 -3.14 -2.56 17.71
C VAL A 68 -2.93 -3.47 16.50
N ALA A 69 -3.15 -4.79 16.65
CA ALA A 69 -3.00 -5.76 15.56
C ALA A 69 -4.01 -5.53 14.42
N ARG A 70 -5.14 -4.86 14.68
CA ARG A 70 -6.10 -4.44 13.65
C ARG A 70 -5.48 -3.57 12.55
N TRP A 71 -4.43 -2.82 12.88
CA TRP A 71 -3.71 -2.00 11.90
C TRP A 71 -2.71 -2.80 11.07
N ASN A 72 -2.46 -4.07 11.39
CA ASN A 72 -1.46 -4.92 10.75
C ASN A 72 -2.10 -6.16 10.12
N VAL A 73 -3.30 -5.98 9.57
CA VAL A 73 -3.99 -7.00 8.79
C VAL A 73 -3.67 -6.78 7.31
N TYR A 74 -3.23 -7.85 6.66
CA TYR A 74 -2.90 -7.91 5.25
C TYR A 74 -3.81 -8.92 4.55
N ILE A 75 -4.27 -8.58 3.35
CA ILE A 75 -4.91 -9.50 2.42
C ILE A 75 -4.05 -9.56 1.17
N ALA A 76 -3.50 -10.72 0.87
CA ALA A 76 -2.67 -10.92 -0.31
C ALA A 76 -3.45 -11.74 -1.34
N PHE A 77 -3.61 -11.19 -2.54
CA PHE A 77 -4.23 -11.89 -3.64
C PHE A 77 -3.13 -12.45 -4.55
N PHE A 78 -3.06 -13.77 -4.64
CA PHE A 78 -2.22 -14.49 -5.57
C PHE A 78 -3.06 -14.91 -6.77
N CYS A 79 -2.60 -14.60 -7.98
CA CYS A 79 -3.31 -14.88 -9.22
C CYS A 79 -2.38 -15.59 -10.19
N ARG A 80 -2.85 -16.71 -10.77
CA ARG A 80 -2.11 -17.43 -11.82
C ARG A 80 -1.91 -16.54 -13.05
N GLU A 81 -2.95 -15.87 -13.50
CA GLU A 81 -2.90 -14.98 -14.66
C GLU A 81 -2.30 -13.62 -14.31
N SER A 82 -1.85 -12.88 -15.31
CA SER A 82 -1.45 -11.49 -15.13
C SER A 82 -2.67 -10.62 -14.83
N VAL A 83 -2.52 -9.74 -13.83
CA VAL A 83 -3.58 -8.82 -13.40
C VAL A 83 -3.36 -7.48 -14.06
N SER A 84 -4.42 -6.92 -14.65
CA SER A 84 -4.32 -5.61 -15.30
C SER A 84 -3.88 -4.51 -14.32
N ARG A 85 -3.08 -3.56 -14.80
CA ARG A 85 -2.62 -2.44 -13.96
C ARG A 85 -3.77 -1.64 -13.32
N PRO A 86 -4.88 -1.34 -14.02
CA PRO A 86 -6.03 -0.68 -13.38
C PRO A 86 -6.61 -1.48 -12.22
N LEU A 87 -6.81 -2.79 -12.40
CA LEU A 87 -7.33 -3.66 -11.35
C LEU A 87 -6.37 -3.77 -10.16
N ARG A 88 -5.06 -3.91 -10.43
CA ARG A 88 -4.04 -3.90 -9.37
C ARG A 88 -4.13 -2.64 -8.51
N LEU A 89 -4.14 -1.47 -9.16
CA LEU A 89 -4.22 -0.18 -8.46
C LEU A 89 -5.54 -0.01 -7.72
N LEU A 90 -6.66 -0.52 -8.28
CA LEU A 90 -7.96 -0.47 -7.62
C LEU A 90 -7.94 -1.23 -6.29
N ILE A 91 -7.37 -2.43 -6.28
CA ILE A 91 -7.31 -3.29 -5.10
C ILE A 91 -6.28 -2.77 -4.10
N GLU A 92 -5.04 -2.52 -4.50
CA GLU A 92 -3.96 -2.11 -3.58
C GLU A 92 -4.23 -0.77 -2.89
N ASN A 93 -4.83 0.20 -3.61
CA ASN A 93 -5.18 1.50 -3.03
C ASN A 93 -6.45 1.48 -2.18
N ASN A 94 -7.21 0.39 -2.20
CA ASN A 94 -8.40 0.29 -1.39
C ASN A 94 -8.01 0.14 0.09
N LYS A 95 -8.27 1.19 0.89
CA LYS A 95 -7.92 1.25 2.32
C LYS A 95 -8.95 0.60 3.25
N PHE A 96 -10.00 0.00 2.71
CA PHE A 96 -11.03 -0.61 3.54
C PHE A 96 -10.50 -1.89 4.20
N THR A 97 -10.67 -1.99 5.52
CA THR A 97 -10.40 -3.18 6.37
C THR A 97 -8.94 -3.59 6.56
N ALA A 98 -8.15 -3.69 5.49
CA ALA A 98 -6.80 -4.26 5.52
C ALA A 98 -5.92 -3.68 4.41
N ARG A 99 -4.60 -3.78 4.58
CA ARG A 99 -3.63 -3.52 3.49
C ARG A 99 -3.71 -4.66 2.49
N LYS A 100 -3.65 -4.35 1.20
CA LYS A 100 -3.83 -5.33 0.13
C LYS A 100 -2.57 -5.41 -0.73
N LEU A 101 -2.22 -6.61 -1.14
CA LEU A 101 -1.08 -6.90 -2.01
C LEU A 101 -1.54 -7.79 -3.16
N ILE A 102 -1.01 -7.59 -4.36
CA ILE A 102 -1.29 -8.44 -5.52
C ILE A 102 -0.01 -9.06 -6.06
N PHE A 103 -0.01 -10.38 -6.10
CA PHE A 103 0.98 -11.21 -6.77
C PHE A 103 0.30 -11.89 -7.96
N ASP A 104 0.71 -11.54 -9.17
CA ASP A 104 0.13 -12.06 -10.40
C ASP A 104 1.17 -12.89 -11.18
N SER A 105 0.74 -13.52 -12.27
CA SER A 105 1.60 -14.37 -13.10
C SER A 105 2.27 -15.51 -12.33
N CYS A 106 1.56 -16.10 -11.35
CA CYS A 106 2.08 -17.23 -10.58
C CYS A 106 2.23 -18.48 -11.46
N THR A 107 3.40 -19.12 -11.41
CA THR A 107 3.69 -20.34 -12.19
C THR A 107 3.03 -21.57 -11.57
N ASP A 108 2.92 -22.65 -12.36
CA ASP A 108 2.41 -23.94 -11.87
C ASP A 108 3.16 -24.43 -10.62
N ASP A 109 4.49 -24.37 -10.63
CA ASP A 109 5.31 -24.79 -9.48
C ASP A 109 4.98 -23.99 -8.21
N GLN A 110 4.67 -22.69 -8.36
CA GLN A 110 4.29 -21.81 -7.25
C GLN A 110 2.87 -22.11 -6.75
N LEU A 111 1.97 -22.56 -7.64
CA LEU A 111 0.63 -23.03 -7.31
C LEU A 111 0.59 -24.43 -6.69
N TRP A 112 1.63 -25.24 -6.88
CA TRP A 112 1.77 -26.52 -6.17
C TRP A 112 2.28 -26.31 -4.74
N LEU A 113 3.14 -25.31 -4.52
CA LEU A 113 3.70 -24.93 -3.22
C LEU A 113 3.08 -23.63 -2.70
N LYS A 114 1.74 -23.52 -2.75
CA LYS A 114 1.00 -22.29 -2.40
C LYS A 114 1.44 -21.74 -1.05
N GLU A 115 1.49 -22.59 -0.03
CA GLU A 115 1.75 -22.13 1.33
C GLU A 115 3.19 -21.63 1.51
N GLU A 116 4.18 -22.43 1.11
CA GLU A 116 5.60 -22.08 1.22
C GLU A 116 5.95 -20.85 0.39
N PHE A 117 5.44 -20.78 -0.85
CA PHE A 117 5.66 -19.64 -1.73
C PHE A 117 5.03 -18.37 -1.18
N ALA A 118 3.77 -18.43 -0.72
CA ALA A 118 3.12 -17.29 -0.10
C ALA A 118 3.91 -16.83 1.13
N LEU A 119 4.32 -17.76 1.99
CA LEU A 119 5.07 -17.44 3.20
C LEU A 119 6.41 -16.75 2.88
N GLN A 120 7.15 -17.25 1.89
CA GLN A 120 8.39 -16.61 1.43
C GLN A 120 8.14 -15.21 0.85
N ARG A 121 7.17 -15.09 -0.06
CA ARG A 121 6.87 -13.83 -0.75
C ARG A 121 6.36 -12.76 0.21
N LEU A 122 5.47 -13.13 1.13
CA LEU A 122 4.91 -12.23 2.12
C LEU A 122 5.92 -11.80 3.17
N ASN A 123 6.80 -12.70 3.60
CA ASN A 123 7.90 -12.32 4.49
C ASN A 123 8.80 -11.27 3.85
N HIS A 124 9.13 -11.46 2.57
CA HIS A 124 9.92 -10.48 1.83
C HIS A 124 9.21 -9.12 1.76
N GLU A 125 7.97 -9.10 1.28
CA GLU A 125 7.22 -7.86 1.04
C GLU A 125 6.81 -7.12 2.32
N ILE A 126 6.50 -7.83 3.39
CA ILE A 126 6.01 -7.21 4.64
C ILE A 126 7.17 -6.81 5.56
N PHE A 127 8.27 -7.57 5.60
CA PHE A 127 9.35 -7.34 6.58
C PHE A 127 10.71 -7.00 5.98
N GLU A 128 11.05 -7.51 4.79
CA GLU A 128 12.39 -7.33 4.22
C GLU A 128 12.50 -6.14 3.26
N VAL A 129 11.39 -5.75 2.60
CA VAL A 129 11.37 -4.61 1.66
C VAL A 129 11.80 -3.29 2.31
N ASP A 130 11.74 -3.17 3.64
CA ASP A 130 12.19 -1.98 4.38
C ASP A 130 13.70 -1.94 4.72
N LEU A 131 14.48 -3.01 4.52
CA LEU A 131 15.90 -3.01 4.90
C LEU A 131 16.86 -2.50 3.81
N SER A 132 16.44 -2.50 2.54
CA SER A 132 17.22 -1.91 1.44
C SER A 132 16.87 -0.44 1.20
N ALA A 133 15.65 0.00 1.52
CA ALA A 133 15.30 1.42 1.60
C ALA A 133 16.10 2.13 2.71
N GLY A 134 16.48 1.40 3.76
CA GLY A 134 17.36 1.88 4.84
C GLY A 134 18.83 2.08 4.48
N LYS A 135 19.31 1.66 3.30
CA LYS A 135 20.67 2.06 2.84
C LYS A 135 20.71 3.46 2.24
N ASN A 136 19.55 4.07 2.01
CA ASN A 136 19.42 5.50 1.77
C ASN A 136 18.94 6.18 3.05
N PHE A 137 19.70 6.06 4.15
CA PHE A 137 19.64 7.08 5.19
C PHE A 137 20.00 8.41 4.55
N GLY A 138 18.96 9.17 4.20
CA GLY A 138 18.99 10.55 3.73
C GLY A 138 20.20 10.93 2.89
N VAL A 139 20.04 10.89 1.55
CA VAL A 139 20.59 12.03 0.82
C VAL A 139 19.95 13.23 1.49
N LYS A 140 20.74 13.98 2.25
CA LYS A 140 20.33 15.22 2.88
C LYS A 140 19.97 16.12 1.71
N PHE A 141 18.70 16.12 1.31
CA PHE A 141 18.18 17.10 0.38
C PHE A 141 18.29 18.41 1.14
N VAL A 142 19.40 19.10 0.92
CA VAL A 142 19.53 20.50 1.28
C VAL A 142 18.47 21.18 0.43
N TYR A 143 17.34 21.47 1.07
CA TYR A 143 16.30 22.27 0.46
C TYR A 143 16.97 23.56 -0.02
N LYS A 144 17.06 23.71 -1.34
CA LYS A 144 17.41 24.98 -1.96
C LYS A 144 16.09 25.71 -2.12
N PRO A 145 15.75 26.68 -1.25
CA PRO A 145 14.58 27.51 -1.48
C PRO A 145 14.67 28.10 -2.89
N SER A 146 13.57 28.05 -3.62
CA SER A 146 13.46 28.83 -4.85
C SER A 146 13.63 30.31 -4.51
N SER A 147 14.12 31.12 -5.44
CA SER A 147 14.22 32.59 -5.29
C SER A 147 12.90 33.23 -4.82
N LEU A 148 11.75 32.62 -5.16
CA LEU A 148 10.43 33.05 -4.71
C LEU A 148 10.24 32.98 -3.17
N VAL A 149 10.90 32.04 -2.50
CA VAL A 149 10.70 31.81 -1.06
C VAL A 149 11.34 32.93 -0.24
N SER A 150 12.44 33.53 -0.72
CA SER A 150 13.01 34.74 -0.11
C SER A 150 12.15 36.00 -0.30
N SER A 151 11.25 36.00 -1.29
CA SER A 151 10.31 37.11 -1.48
C SER A 151 9.07 36.98 -0.58
N LEU A 152 8.86 35.80 0.01
CA LEU A 152 7.73 35.48 0.89
C LEU A 152 8.09 35.51 2.39
N THR A 153 9.36 35.79 2.74
CA THR A 153 9.77 35.98 4.14
C THR A 153 9.00 37.16 4.74
N GLY A 154 8.15 36.88 5.74
CA GLY A 154 7.31 37.88 6.42
C GLY A 154 5.88 38.00 5.89
N TYR A 155 5.48 37.28 4.83
CA TYR A 155 4.13 37.35 4.26
C TYR A 155 3.02 37.08 5.28
N LEU A 156 3.26 36.13 6.20
CA LEU A 156 2.29 35.75 7.24
C LEU A 156 2.06 36.86 8.28
N GLU A 157 3.07 37.68 8.55
CA GLU A 157 3.02 38.78 9.53
C GLU A 157 2.64 40.13 8.90
N ALA A 158 2.71 40.22 7.57
CA ALA A 158 2.37 41.43 6.81
C ALA A 158 0.86 41.71 6.79
N THR A 159 0.52 42.99 6.76
CA THR A 159 -0.84 43.52 6.56
C THR A 159 -1.32 43.30 5.12
N SER A 160 -2.62 43.42 4.88
CA SER A 160 -3.20 43.20 3.55
C SER A 160 -2.62 44.11 2.45
N ILE A 161 -2.19 45.32 2.80
CA ILE A 161 -1.58 46.28 1.86
C ILE A 161 -0.16 45.84 1.52
N GLU A 162 0.65 45.53 2.54
CA GLU A 162 2.03 45.06 2.36
C GLU A 162 2.08 43.74 1.55
N ARG A 163 1.09 42.86 1.71
CA ARG A 163 0.96 41.64 0.91
C ARG A 163 0.67 41.92 -0.57
N LEU A 164 -0.12 42.94 -0.87
CA LEU A 164 -0.41 43.34 -2.24
C LEU A 164 0.84 43.90 -2.92
N GLU A 165 1.61 44.73 -2.23
CA GLU A 165 2.89 45.26 -2.72
C GLU A 165 3.90 44.14 -3.01
N MET A 166 3.95 43.11 -2.15
CA MET A 166 4.79 41.93 -2.38
C MET A 166 4.36 41.15 -3.63
N ILE A 167 3.06 41.03 -3.90
CA ILE A 167 2.53 40.35 -5.09
C ILE A 167 2.83 41.15 -6.36
N GLU A 168 2.65 42.47 -6.33
CA GLU A 168 2.95 43.35 -7.47
C GLU A 168 4.43 43.29 -7.85
N LYS A 169 5.31 43.27 -6.86
CA LYS A 169 6.76 43.12 -7.08
C LYS A 169 7.11 41.79 -7.75
N LEU A 170 6.47 40.69 -7.36
CA LEU A 170 6.68 39.37 -7.95
C LEU A 170 6.19 39.31 -9.42
N ILE A 171 5.10 40.00 -9.74
CA ILE A 171 4.57 40.08 -11.11
C ILE A 171 5.53 40.89 -11.98
N ALA A 172 6.02 42.03 -11.50
CA ALA A 172 6.98 42.86 -12.23
C ALA A 172 8.32 42.14 -12.49
N GLU A 173 8.82 41.37 -11.51
CA GLU A 173 10.04 40.56 -11.67
C GLU A 173 9.87 39.50 -12.77
N ARG A 174 8.69 38.87 -12.87
CA ARG A 174 8.38 37.90 -13.93
C ARG A 174 8.39 38.53 -15.33
N ASP A 175 7.77 39.69 -15.49
CA ASP A 175 7.68 40.38 -16.79
C ASP A 175 9.06 40.86 -17.30
N THR A 176 10.00 41.14 -16.40
CA THR A 176 11.39 41.47 -16.77
C THR A 176 12.22 40.26 -17.21
N HIS A 177 11.87 39.06 -16.75
CA HIS A 177 12.54 37.81 -17.12
C HIS A 177 12.03 37.24 -18.45
N GLU A 178 10.73 37.34 -18.75
CA GLU A 178 10.17 36.92 -20.05
C GLU A 178 10.71 37.79 -21.22
N ASN A 179 11.06 39.06 -20.98
CA ASN A 179 11.64 39.95 -21.98
C ASN A 179 13.14 39.77 -22.25
N LYS A 180 13.84 38.87 -21.54
CA LYS A 180 15.27 38.55 -21.76
C LYS A 180 15.50 37.24 -22.51
N GLU A 181 14.46 36.45 -22.73
CA GLU A 181 14.53 35.19 -23.49
C GLU A 181 14.01 35.31 -24.94
N SER A 182 13.83 36.54 -25.45
CA SER A 182 13.60 36.84 -26.88
C SER A 182 14.83 37.40 -27.58
#